data_AF-A0A5R2MXV1-F1
#
_entry.id   AF-A0A5R2MXV1-F1
#
_cell.length_a   1.000
_cell.length_b   1.000
_cell.length_c   1.000
_cell.angle_alpha   90.00
_cell.angle_beta   90.00
_cell.angle_gamma   90.00
#
_symmetry.space_group_name_H-M   'P 1'
#
loop_
_entity.id
_entity.type
_entity.pdbx_description
1 polymer ?
#
loop_
_entity_poly.entity_id
_entity_poly.type
_entity_poly.pdbx_seq_one_letter_code
_entity_poly.pdbx_strand_id
1 'polypeptide(L)'
;MKPPSAGRERILREAIRLFAERGYDRTSVPEIQEAAGLSRGSGALYKHFPSKEALLAAAIDRFVGTAREGRAELGEQVLPVDQGARRIVESMLEKLGANRDVLRILW
;
A
#
# COMPACT_ATOMS: atom_id res chain seq x y z
N MET A 1 -9.65 22.67 4.63
CA MET A 1 -8.86 21.53 4.12
C MET A 1 -9.42 21.15 2.75
N LYS A 2 -8.67 21.32 1.66
CA LYS A 2 -9.16 20.95 0.32
C LYS A 2 -9.28 19.41 0.29
N PRO A 3 -10.43 18.82 -0.09
CA PRO A 3 -10.53 17.37 -0.16
C PRO A 3 -9.41 16.84 -1.07
N PRO A 4 -8.78 15.70 -0.72
CA PRO A 4 -7.75 15.12 -1.57
C PRO A 4 -8.33 15.01 -2.98
N SER A 5 -7.60 15.52 -3.98
CA SER A 5 -8.08 15.44 -5.35
C SER A 5 -8.33 13.97 -5.68
N ALA A 6 -9.48 13.66 -6.28
CA ALA A 6 -9.86 12.27 -6.58
C ALA A 6 -8.75 11.52 -7.35
N GLY A 7 -7.91 12.24 -8.11
CA GLY A 7 -6.71 11.71 -8.76
C GLY A 7 -5.61 11.27 -7.79
N ARG A 8 -5.23 12.10 -6.80
CA ARG A 8 -4.15 11.78 -5.84
C ARG A 8 -4.47 10.52 -5.05
N GLU A 9 -5.71 10.40 -4.60
CA GLU A 9 -6.18 9.25 -3.83
C GLU A 9 -6.18 7.96 -4.65
N ARG A 10 -6.65 8.00 -5.91
CA ARG A 10 -6.60 6.83 -6.82
C ARG A 10 -5.16 6.38 -7.07
N ILE A 11 -4.26 7.31 -7.36
CA ILE A 11 -2.83 6.99 -7.56
C ILE A 11 -2.27 6.29 -6.32
N LEU A 12 -2.56 6.81 -5.13
CA LEU A 12 -2.06 6.23 -3.88
C LEU A 12 -2.59 4.81 -3.66
N ARG A 13 -3.88 4.57 -3.89
CA ARG A 13 -4.49 3.24 -3.76
C ARG A 13 -3.89 2.23 -4.72
N GLU A 14 -3.76 2.57 -5.99
CA GLU A 14 -3.21 1.65 -6.98
C GLU A 14 -1.70 1.41 -6.77
N ALA A 15 -0.97 2.43 -6.31
CA ALA A 15 0.43 2.26 -5.93
C ALA A 15 0.59 1.29 -4.75
N ILE A 16 -0.22 1.42 -3.70
CA ILE A 16 -0.23 0.48 -2.57
C ILE A 16 -0.50 -0.95 -3.06
N ARG A 17 -1.52 -1.13 -3.90
CA ARG A 17 -1.87 -2.45 -4.44
C ARG A 17 -0.72 -3.06 -5.25
N LEU A 18 -0.16 -2.30 -6.20
CA LEU A 18 0.93 -2.78 -7.05
C LEU A 18 2.22 -3.05 -6.26
N PHE A 19 2.57 -2.18 -5.31
CA PHE A 19 3.72 -2.41 -4.43
C PHE A 19 3.54 -3.67 -3.57
N ALA A 20 2.33 -3.97 -3.10
CA ALA A 20 2.05 -5.19 -2.34
C ALA A 20 2.11 -6.45 -3.20
N GLU A 21 1.59 -6.40 -4.43
CA GLU A 21 1.57 -7.54 -5.36
C GLU A 21 2.95 -7.86 -5.95
N ARG A 22 3.72 -6.83 -6.29
CA ARG A 22 4.93 -6.95 -7.12
C ARG A 22 6.19 -6.48 -6.41
N GLY A 23 6.09 -5.77 -5.30
CA GLY A 23 7.21 -5.08 -4.67
C GLY A 23 7.53 -3.74 -5.34
N TYR A 24 8.24 -2.89 -4.60
CA TYR A 24 8.56 -1.53 -5.03
C TYR A 24 9.39 -1.51 -6.32
N ASP A 25 10.52 -2.24 -6.36
CA ASP A 25 11.47 -2.15 -7.48
C ASP A 25 10.87 -2.65 -8.82
N ARG A 26 10.00 -3.66 -8.77
CA ARG A 26 9.34 -4.22 -9.96
C ARG A 26 8.11 -3.46 -10.42
N THR A 27 7.73 -2.38 -9.73
CA THR A 27 6.58 -1.54 -10.11
C THR A 27 7.05 -0.24 -10.73
N SER A 28 6.64 0.08 -11.95
CA SER A 28 7.03 1.33 -12.61
C SER A 28 5.99 2.44 -12.47
N VAL A 29 6.43 3.71 -12.52
CA VAL A 29 5.51 4.87 -12.52
C VAL A 29 4.49 4.80 -13.66
N PRO A 30 4.85 4.43 -14.91
CA PRO A 30 3.87 4.28 -15.98
C PRO A 30 2.79 3.23 -15.70
N GLU A 31 3.11 2.10 -15.06
CA GLU A 31 2.11 1.09 -14.66
C GLU A 31 1.16 1.61 -13.59
N ILE A 32 1.66 2.37 -12.61
CA ILE A 32 0.82 3.01 -11.59
C ILE A 32 -0.14 4.02 -12.24
N GLN A 33 0.35 4.79 -13.22
CA GLN A 33 -0.49 5.72 -13.96
C GLN A 33 -1.63 5.01 -14.68
N GLU A 34 -1.29 3.96 -15.43
CA GLU A 34 -2.25 3.15 -16.17
C GLU A 34 -3.31 2.55 -15.23
N ALA A 35 -2.89 1.94 -14.12
CA ALA A 35 -3.80 1.40 -13.11
C ALA A 35 -4.70 2.47 -12.48
N ALA A 36 -4.19 3.69 -12.29
CA ALA A 36 -4.95 4.82 -11.76
C ALA A 36 -5.89 5.48 -12.79
N GLY A 37 -5.99 4.94 -14.00
CA GLY A 37 -6.81 5.46 -15.10
C GLY A 37 -6.21 6.69 -15.79
N LEU A 38 -4.89 6.86 -15.70
CA LEU A 38 -4.12 7.90 -16.38
C LEU A 38 -3.41 7.33 -17.61
N SER A 39 -3.13 8.17 -18.59
CA SER A 39 -2.31 7.75 -19.73
C SER A 39 -0.91 7.36 -19.27
N ARG A 40 -0.48 6.16 -19.67
CA ARG A 40 0.84 5.58 -19.36
C ARG A 40 1.95 6.54 -19.80
N GLY A 41 2.87 6.87 -18.89
CA GLY A 41 4.01 7.75 -19.18
C GLY A 41 3.68 9.24 -19.29
N SER A 42 2.43 9.67 -19.06
CA SER A 42 2.01 11.09 -19.19
C SER A 42 2.66 12.06 -18.19
N GLY A 43 3.41 11.57 -17.21
CA GLY A 43 3.91 12.37 -16.09
C GLY A 43 2.83 12.93 -15.15
N ALA A 44 1.54 12.65 -15.38
CA ALA A 44 0.43 13.13 -14.55
C ALA A 44 0.56 12.72 -13.07
N LEU A 45 1.25 11.61 -12.77
CA LEU A 45 1.56 11.20 -11.39
C LEU A 45 2.39 12.25 -10.67
N TYR A 46 3.36 12.86 -11.37
CA TYR A 46 4.29 13.83 -10.80
C TYR A 46 3.62 15.15 -10.38
N LYS A 47 2.39 15.41 -10.84
CA LYS A 47 1.57 16.52 -10.34
C LYS A 47 1.07 16.29 -8.91
N HIS A 48 1.09 15.05 -8.44
CA HIS A 48 0.57 14.65 -7.12
C HIS A 48 1.67 14.17 -6.17
N PHE A 49 2.70 13.51 -6.72
CA PHE A 49 3.83 12.97 -5.97
C PHE A 49 5.12 13.29 -6.72
N PRO A 50 6.07 14.05 -6.13
CA PRO A 50 7.25 14.51 -6.85
C PRO A 50 8.17 13.38 -7.31
N SER A 51 8.08 12.20 -6.69
CA SER A 51 8.82 11.01 -7.10
C SER A 51 8.09 9.72 -6.70
N LYS A 52 8.61 8.58 -7.17
CA LYS A 52 8.11 7.24 -6.80
C LYS A 52 8.40 6.93 -5.32
N GLU A 53 9.50 7.45 -4.80
CA GLU A 53 9.89 7.36 -3.39
C GLU A 53 8.93 8.16 -2.51
N ALA A 54 8.55 9.38 -2.93
CA ALA A 54 7.56 10.20 -2.22
C ALA A 54 6.18 9.53 -2.20
N LEU A 55 5.82 8.81 -3.26
CA LEU A 55 4.62 8.00 -3.32
C LEU A 55 4.69 6.78 -2.39
N LEU A 56 5.84 6.11 -2.31
CA LEU A 56 6.08 5.02 -1.36
C LEU A 56 5.98 5.51 0.08
N ALA A 57 6.59 6.65 0.42
CA ALA A 57 6.49 7.25 1.75
C ALA A 57 5.03 7.52 2.14
N ALA A 58 4.24 8.11 1.22
CA ALA A 58 2.81 8.33 1.46
C ALA A 58 2.00 7.02 1.59
N ALA A 59 2.40 5.96 0.88
CA ALA A 59 1.79 4.64 1.01
C ALA A 59 2.07 4.01 2.38
N ILE A 60 3.32 4.12 2.86
CA ILE A 60 3.73 3.66 4.20
C ILE A 60 3.00 4.45 5.29
N ASP A 61 2.95 5.78 5.18
CA ASP A 61 2.26 6.64 6.13
C ASP A 61 0.78 6.27 6.27
N ARG A 62 0.13 5.95 5.15
CA ARG A 62 -1.27 5.49 5.17
C ARG A 62 -1.41 4.15 5.88
N PHE A 63 -0.53 3.20 5.61
CA PHE A 63 -0.56 1.89 6.28
C PHE A 63 -0.34 2.02 7.79
N VAL A 64 0.60 2.87 8.21
CA VAL A 64 0.86 3.15 9.63
C VAL A 64 -0.32 3.91 10.26
N GLY A 65 -0.91 4.87 9.57
CA GLY A 65 -2.10 5.60 10.02
C GLY A 65 -3.29 4.68 10.26
N THR A 66 -3.62 3.81 9.30
CA THR A 66 -4.68 2.81 9.45
C THR A 66 -4.38 1.80 10.57
N ALA A 67 -3.12 1.43 10.77
CA ALA A 67 -2.74 0.58 11.91
C ALA A 67 -2.92 1.28 13.26
N ARG A 68 -2.70 2.60 13.34
CA ARG A 68 -2.94 3.41 14.56
C ARG A 68 -4.43 3.59 14.82
N GLU A 69 -5.22 3.84 13.79
CA GLU A 69 -6.69 3.96 13.89
C GLU A 69 -7.31 2.62 14.30
N GLY A 70 -6.92 1.50 13.67
CA GLY A 70 -7.37 0.17 14.07
C GLY A 70 -6.94 -0.23 15.49
N ARG A 71 -5.78 0.25 15.97
CA ARG A 71 -5.36 0.10 17.38
C ARG A 71 -6.21 0.93 18.34
N ALA A 72 -6.61 2.14 17.94
CA ALA A 72 -7.49 2.98 18.73
C ALA A 72 -8.91 2.38 18.84
N GLU A 73 -9.40 1.74 17.77
CA GLU A 73 -10.71 1.05 17.74
C GLU A 73 -10.70 -0.28 18.52
N LEU A 74 -9.57 -0.99 18.58
CA LEU A 74 -9.44 -2.28 19.28
C LEU A 74 -9.08 -2.17 20.77
N GLY A 75 -8.94 -0.96 21.30
CA GLY A 75 -8.53 -0.74 22.68
C GLY A 75 -7.02 -0.96 22.89
N GLU A 76 -6.49 -0.24 23.87
CA GLU A 76 -5.09 0.04 24.17
C GLU A 76 -4.23 -1.19 24.57
N GLN A 77 -4.29 -2.31 23.85
CA GLN A 77 -3.27 -3.35 23.98
C GLN A 77 -2.03 -2.92 23.20
N VAL A 78 -1.15 -2.19 23.90
CA VAL A 78 0.23 -1.96 23.49
C VAL A 78 0.96 -3.29 23.57
N LEU A 79 0.89 -4.06 22.48
CA LEU A 79 1.75 -5.22 22.32
C LEU A 79 3.19 -4.71 22.07
N PRO A 80 4.20 -5.23 22.77
CA PRO A 80 5.59 -4.89 22.51
C PRO A 80 5.96 -5.20 21.05
N VAL A 81 6.97 -4.51 20.51
CA VAL A 81 7.29 -4.44 19.06
C VAL A 81 7.42 -5.83 18.43
N ASP A 82 7.92 -6.80 19.18
CA ASP A 82 8.03 -8.22 18.84
C ASP A 82 6.66 -8.90 18.64
N GLN A 83 5.69 -8.63 19.50
CA GLN A 83 4.32 -9.16 19.40
C GLN A 83 3.49 -8.43 18.35
N GLY A 84 3.71 -7.12 18.17
CA GLY A 84 3.09 -6.33 17.11
C GLY A 84 3.56 -6.77 15.71
N ALA A 85 4.85 -7.00 15.54
CA ALA A 85 5.42 -7.54 14.30
C ALA A 85 4.87 -8.93 14.02
N ARG A 86 4.80 -9.80 15.04
CA ARG A 86 4.21 -11.14 14.92
C ARG A 86 2.74 -11.09 14.51
N ARG A 87 1.93 -10.22 15.10
CA ARG A 87 0.50 -10.06 14.73
C ARG A 87 0.29 -9.50 13.34
N ILE A 88 1.16 -8.59 12.89
CA ILE A 88 1.16 -8.10 11.50
C ILE A 88 1.51 -9.24 10.54
N VAL A 89 2.54 -10.03 10.85
CA VAL A 89 2.92 -11.21 10.06
C VAL A 89 1.82 -12.26 10.06
N GLU A 90 1.21 -12.58 11.20
CA GLU A 90 0.08 -13.52 11.31
C GLU A 90 -1.13 -13.04 10.50
N SER A 91 -1.48 -11.75 10.59
CA SER A 91 -2.58 -11.19 9.79
C SER A 91 -2.26 -11.13 8.30
N MET A 92 -1.00 -10.90 7.92
CA MET A 92 -0.57 -11.00 6.52
C MET A 92 -0.61 -12.46 6.04
N LEU A 93 -0.23 -13.43 6.86
CA LEU A 93 -0.27 -14.86 6.54
C LEU A 93 -1.70 -15.40 6.46
N GLU A 94 -2.63 -14.96 7.31
CA GLU A 94 -4.06 -15.27 7.19
C GLU A 94 -4.64 -14.74 5.87
N LYS A 95 -4.29 -13.51 5.50
CA LYS A 95 -4.74 -12.89 4.24
C LYS A 95 -4.10 -13.54 3.01
N LEU A 96 -2.87 -14.06 3.13
CA LEU A 96 -2.21 -14.84 2.08
C LEU A 96 -2.79 -16.25 1.96
N GLY A 97 -3.19 -16.87 3.07
CA GLY A 97 -3.85 -18.19 3.09
C GLY A 97 -5.20 -18.22 2.38
N ALA A 98 -5.88 -17.07 2.26
CA ALA A 98 -7.11 -16.93 1.49
C ALA A 98 -6.90 -16.90 -0.03
N ASN A 99 -5.67 -16.63 -0.50
CA ASN A 99 -5.28 -16.68 -1.91
C ASN A 99 -4.50 -17.97 -2.18
N ARG A 100 -5.25 -19.08 -2.29
CA ARG A 100 -4.75 -20.44 -2.55
C ARG A 100 -3.87 -20.58 -3.81
N ASP A 101 -3.74 -19.53 -4.61
CA ASP A 101 -2.94 -19.50 -5.84
C ASP A 101 -1.44 -19.32 -5.60
N VAL A 102 -1.03 -18.72 -4.47
CA VAL A 102 0.41 -18.49 -4.18
C VAL A 102 1.14 -19.80 -3.87
N LEU A 103 0.43 -20.81 -3.31
CA LEU A 103 1.00 -22.11 -2.96
C LEU A 103 1.30 -23.01 -4.17
N ARG A 104 0.85 -22.66 -5.39
CA ARG A 104 1.20 -23.40 -6.62
C ARG A 104 2.57 -23.01 -7.20
N ILE A 105 3.27 -22.02 -6.64
CA ILE A 105 4.55 -21.54 -7.16
C ILE A 105 5.76 -22.23 -6.48
N LEU A 106 5.51 -23.00 -5.41
CA LEU A 106 6.58 -23.66 -4.63
C LEU A 106 6.68 -25.18 -4.86
N TRP A 107 5.96 -25.73 -5.83
CA TRP A 107 6.13 -27.10 -6.36
C TRP A 107 5.87 -27.13 -7.86
#